data_AF-A0ABD0JI78-F1
#
_entry.id   AF-A0ABD0JI78-F1
#
_cell.length_a   1.000
_cell.length_b   1.000
_cell.length_c   1.000
_cell.angle_alpha   90.00
_cell.angle_beta   90.00
_cell.angle_gamma   90.00
#
_symmetry.space_group_name_H-M   'P 1'
#
loop_
_entity.id
_entity.type
_entity.pdbx_description
1 polymer ?
#
loop_
_entity_poly.entity_id
_entity_poly.type
_entity_poly.pdbx_seq_one_letter_code
_entity_poly.pdbx_strand_id
1 'polypeptide(L)'
;MVRSSFVLLLGIAIFEACFDAAVGKEKRMSIDQKIMAAADDPRMFDLIHMMPNGEMMMLVQLDMLLTPHQYGMMQGGQQGRSKRKAVKDVVTGNDGKPFATRWPKERVFYDFHDNSNFTEDMTKVIEEAIEEWETYTCLNFTRVNSNTTAKIVFIYGEGCNSNVGYLGTTQYIDLGPGCYEKSTVIHEIGHAIGWIHEHARPERDDYIYVNYPGIPEMHHSQFKKFRAELVDDCGVQYDYRSIMHYGGDQPVPMSMKTVHWKYQDIIGMGEGLSYKDAKLANLMYSCAGKSVGGCGLNDCRQYDESYMDKNCLCMCPGDGTRPVVCGQGVPTAPEAPPTTTTPPTAVSTAAPESMKCRDLRDDCASRVKKGECSMKPGNMALFCMKSCNFCDKQDVCMDYEEACPLLQLSGLCDDPVFQSHAHKRCKKSCGVCTPTDACQMQHDLGLMAASTNTGHQKSATGAVAFTFVALTLILFSN
;
A
#
# COMPACT_ATOMS: atom_id res chain seq x y z
N MET A 1 56.91 -8.41 12.73
CA MET A 1 56.05 -7.88 11.63
C MET A 1 54.55 -8.24 11.78
N VAL A 2 54.14 -9.27 12.52
CA VAL A 2 52.72 -9.70 12.58
C VAL A 2 51.82 -8.86 13.50
N ARG A 3 52.37 -8.16 14.51
CA ARG A 3 51.58 -7.31 15.44
C ARG A 3 51.17 -5.95 14.87
N SER A 4 51.87 -5.41 13.88
CA SER A 4 51.57 -4.10 13.29
C SER A 4 50.41 -4.16 12.28
N SER A 5 50.25 -5.28 11.56
CA SER A 5 49.19 -5.44 10.57
C SER A 5 47.80 -5.64 11.22
N PHE A 6 47.74 -6.26 12.40
CA PHE A 6 46.49 -6.45 13.15
C PHE A 6 45.93 -5.15 13.72
N VAL A 7 46.79 -4.25 14.22
CA VAL A 7 46.37 -2.94 14.76
C VAL A 7 45.89 -2.01 13.64
N LEU A 8 46.49 -2.11 12.44
CA LEU A 8 46.06 -1.34 11.28
C LEU A 8 44.70 -1.82 10.74
N LEU A 9 44.46 -3.13 10.69
CA LEU A 9 43.18 -3.71 10.27
C LEU A 9 42.05 -3.41 11.27
N LEU A 10 42.33 -3.48 12.59
CA LEU A 10 41.35 -3.12 13.62
C LEU A 10 41.04 -1.61 13.58
N GLY A 11 42.06 -0.78 13.33
CA GLY A 11 41.90 0.67 13.18
C GLY A 11 41.05 1.06 11.98
N ILE A 12 41.22 0.40 10.83
CA ILE A 12 40.41 0.63 9.62
C ILE A 12 38.94 0.19 9.86
N ALA A 13 38.71 -0.98 10.47
CA ALA A 13 37.37 -1.45 10.76
C ALA A 13 36.63 -0.57 11.79
N ILE A 14 37.34 -0.03 12.79
CA ILE A 14 36.77 0.92 13.76
C ILE A 14 36.52 2.28 13.08
N PHE A 15 37.36 2.71 12.14
CA PHE A 15 37.15 3.95 11.40
C PHE A 15 35.98 3.84 10.43
N GLU A 16 35.78 2.71 9.75
CA GLU A 16 34.59 2.43 8.93
C GLU A 16 33.31 2.36 9.78
N ALA A 17 33.35 1.69 10.93
CA ALA A 17 32.21 1.61 11.86
C ALA A 17 31.85 2.98 12.48
N CYS A 18 32.84 3.83 12.77
CA CYS A 18 32.62 5.20 13.22
C CYS A 18 32.20 6.13 12.07
N PHE A 19 32.67 5.92 10.85
CA PHE A 19 32.26 6.70 9.67
C PHE A 19 30.80 6.41 9.32
N ASP A 20 30.37 5.15 9.37
CA ASP A 20 28.97 4.73 9.20
C ASP A 20 28.05 5.21 10.35
N ALA A 21 28.60 5.48 11.53
CA ALA A 21 27.86 6.06 12.66
C ALA A 21 27.84 7.61 12.63
N ALA A 22 28.84 8.25 12.03
CA ALA A 22 28.98 9.72 11.96
C ALA A 22 28.32 10.32 10.71
N VAL A 23 28.31 9.58 9.60
CA VAL A 23 27.44 9.81 8.45
C VAL A 23 26.26 8.89 8.70
N GLY A 24 25.20 9.38 9.34
CA GLY A 24 24.01 8.56 9.56
C GLY A 24 23.55 7.98 8.22
N LYS A 25 23.87 6.72 7.94
CA LYS A 25 23.31 5.99 6.81
C LYS A 25 21.82 5.96 7.08
N GLU A 26 21.09 6.79 6.36
CA GLU A 26 19.64 6.75 6.32
C GLU A 26 19.27 5.28 6.10
N LYS A 27 18.59 4.69 7.09
CA LYS A 27 18.25 3.27 7.02
C LYS A 27 17.34 3.12 5.81
N ARG A 28 17.82 2.40 4.79
CA ARG A 28 17.03 2.10 3.59
C ARG A 28 15.68 1.51 4.02
N MET A 29 14.61 2.16 3.58
CA MET A 29 13.24 1.76 3.88
C MET A 29 12.69 0.90 2.77
N SER A 30 11.89 -0.11 3.13
CA SER A 30 11.06 -0.82 2.16
C SER A 30 9.92 0.08 1.67
N ILE A 31 9.29 -0.26 0.54
CA ILE A 31 8.21 0.56 -0.04
C ILE A 31 7.04 0.76 0.95
N ASP A 32 6.60 -0.28 1.62
CA ASP A 32 5.57 -0.22 2.68
C ASP A 32 5.99 0.67 3.87
N GLN A 33 7.29 0.70 4.21
CA GLN A 33 7.80 1.64 5.21
C GLN A 33 7.73 3.08 4.72
N LYS A 34 8.04 3.34 3.45
CA LYS A 34 7.92 4.68 2.84
C LYS A 34 6.47 5.15 2.82
N ILE A 35 5.54 4.29 2.40
CA ILE A 35 4.10 4.57 2.39
C ILE A 35 3.61 4.88 3.81
N MET A 36 3.97 4.06 4.80
CA MET A 36 3.58 4.30 6.19
C MET A 36 4.21 5.56 6.78
N ALA A 37 5.44 5.91 6.37
CA ALA A 37 6.14 7.11 6.82
C ALA A 37 5.60 8.40 6.18
N ALA A 38 5.16 8.34 4.91
CA ALA A 38 4.55 9.47 4.20
C ALA A 38 3.21 9.88 4.82
N ALA A 39 2.56 8.98 5.54
CA ALA A 39 1.24 9.21 6.06
C ALA A 39 1.18 10.19 7.24
N ASP A 40 0.96 11.47 6.97
CA ASP A 40 0.81 12.49 8.02
C ASP A 40 -0.65 12.63 8.53
N ASP A 41 -1.63 12.35 7.66
CA ASP A 41 -3.06 12.47 7.92
C ASP A 41 -3.72 11.12 8.33
N PRO A 42 -4.52 11.10 9.41
CA PRO A 42 -5.34 9.96 9.85
C PRO A 42 -6.23 9.28 8.80
N ARG A 43 -6.84 10.06 7.92
CA ARG A 43 -7.84 9.63 6.92
C ARG A 43 -7.23 8.80 5.80
N MET A 44 -5.90 8.84 5.69
CA MET A 44 -5.17 8.18 4.64
C MET A 44 -5.24 6.65 4.71
N PHE A 45 -5.65 6.07 5.83
CA PHE A 45 -5.80 4.61 5.96
C PHE A 45 -7.24 4.19 6.19
N ASP A 46 -8.18 5.13 6.12
CA ASP A 46 -9.60 4.79 6.09
C ASP A 46 -9.85 3.99 4.82
N LEU A 47 -10.66 2.93 4.94
CA LEU A 47 -11.02 2.14 3.78
C LEU A 47 -11.70 3.03 2.72
N ILE A 48 -12.52 4.01 3.13
CA ILE A 48 -13.17 4.92 2.18
C ILE A 48 -12.36 6.18 1.98
N HIS A 49 -12.01 6.42 0.72
CA HIS A 49 -11.25 7.55 0.27
C HIS A 49 -12.05 8.35 -0.77
N MET A 50 -12.19 9.65 -0.57
CA MET A 50 -12.90 10.54 -1.51
C MET A 50 -11.89 11.23 -2.42
N MET A 51 -11.97 10.94 -3.71
CA MET A 51 -11.07 11.50 -4.72
C MET A 51 -11.41 12.97 -5.03
N PRO A 52 -10.48 13.75 -5.61
CA PRO A 52 -10.72 15.16 -5.97
C PRO A 52 -11.91 15.39 -6.93
N ASN A 53 -12.26 14.38 -7.73
CA ASN A 53 -13.43 14.39 -8.62
C ASN A 53 -14.75 14.03 -7.91
N GLY A 54 -14.73 13.77 -6.60
CA GLY A 54 -15.88 13.37 -5.79
C GLY A 54 -16.21 11.88 -5.85
N GLU A 55 -15.41 11.06 -6.53
CA GLU A 55 -15.60 9.60 -6.56
C GLU A 55 -15.13 8.95 -5.26
N MET A 56 -15.90 7.97 -4.80
CA MET A 56 -15.57 7.15 -3.65
C MET A 56 -14.72 5.96 -4.09
N MET A 57 -13.55 5.80 -3.47
CA MET A 57 -12.63 4.70 -3.69
C MET A 57 -12.35 3.95 -2.38
N MET A 58 -11.92 2.71 -2.51
CA MET A 58 -11.66 1.79 -1.42
C MET A 58 -10.15 1.56 -1.30
N LEU A 59 -9.51 2.17 -0.30
CA LEU A 59 -8.09 1.98 -0.06
C LEU A 59 -7.85 0.60 0.59
N VAL A 60 -7.05 -0.22 -0.05
CA VAL A 60 -6.66 -1.54 0.46
C VAL A 60 -5.15 -1.69 0.40
N GLN A 61 -4.60 -2.49 1.32
CA GLN A 61 -3.16 -2.75 1.36
C GLN A 61 -2.31 -1.48 1.45
N LEU A 62 -2.82 -0.41 2.06
CA LEU A 62 -2.17 0.90 2.31
C LEU A 62 -2.09 1.87 1.12
N ASP A 63 -2.05 1.41 -0.13
CA ASP A 63 -1.75 2.24 -1.32
C ASP A 63 -2.61 1.92 -2.56
N MET A 64 -3.44 0.87 -2.56
CA MET A 64 -4.30 0.54 -3.69
C MET A 64 -5.70 1.12 -3.54
N LEU A 65 -6.04 2.10 -4.39
CA LEU A 65 -7.38 2.69 -4.46
C LEU A 65 -8.26 1.91 -5.44
N LEU A 66 -9.05 0.97 -4.91
CA LEU A 66 -9.99 0.16 -5.68
C LEU A 66 -11.33 0.89 -5.86
N THR A 67 -11.97 0.71 -7.00
CA THR A 67 -13.40 1.04 -7.14
C THR A 67 -14.24 0.18 -6.17
N PRO A 68 -15.45 0.63 -5.77
CA PRO A 68 -16.37 -0.20 -4.98
C PRO A 68 -16.63 -1.57 -5.62
N HIS A 69 -16.67 -1.63 -6.96
CA HIS A 69 -16.81 -2.86 -7.72
C HIS A 69 -15.60 -3.79 -7.57
N GLN A 70 -14.39 -3.27 -7.75
CA GLN A 70 -13.13 -4.01 -7.53
C GLN A 70 -13.03 -4.55 -6.11
N TYR A 71 -13.34 -3.72 -5.12
CA TYR A 71 -13.35 -4.14 -3.72
C TYR A 71 -14.34 -5.28 -3.47
N GLY A 72 -15.56 -5.20 -4.03
CA GLY A 72 -16.55 -6.28 -3.91
C GLY A 72 -16.08 -7.61 -4.50
N MET A 73 -15.38 -7.57 -5.64
CA MET A 73 -14.73 -8.76 -6.21
C MET A 73 -13.64 -9.30 -5.28
N MET A 74 -12.79 -8.45 -4.72
CA MET A 74 -11.74 -8.83 -3.76
C MET A 74 -12.31 -9.41 -2.45
N GLN A 75 -13.49 -8.97 -2.01
CA GLN A 75 -14.18 -9.54 -0.84
C GLN A 75 -14.83 -10.90 -1.11
N GLY A 76 -14.89 -11.35 -2.36
CA GLY A 76 -15.53 -12.60 -2.73
C GLY A 76 -17.05 -12.50 -2.79
N GLY A 77 -17.60 -11.30 -3.00
CA GLY A 77 -19.03 -11.07 -3.17
C GLY A 77 -19.58 -11.93 -4.31
N GLN A 78 -20.29 -13.00 -3.96
CA GLN A 78 -21.21 -13.66 -4.90
C GLN A 78 -22.39 -12.73 -5.11
N GLN A 79 -22.58 -12.27 -6.34
CA GLN A 79 -23.91 -11.89 -6.79
C GLN A 79 -24.28 -12.81 -7.95
N GLY A 80 -25.45 -13.46 -7.87
CA GLY A 80 -26.15 -14.10 -8.99
C GLY A 80 -25.39 -15.13 -9.83
N ARG A 81 -25.59 -16.42 -9.52
CA ARG A 81 -25.29 -17.55 -10.41
C ARG A 81 -26.06 -17.42 -11.75
N SER A 82 -25.48 -16.78 -12.78
CA SER A 82 -26.04 -16.84 -14.14
C SER A 82 -25.52 -18.08 -14.87
N LYS A 83 -26.44 -19.01 -15.12
CA LYS A 83 -26.20 -20.21 -15.92
C LYS A 83 -26.05 -19.83 -17.40
N ARG A 84 -24.85 -19.98 -17.98
CA ARG A 84 -24.54 -20.65 -19.28
C ARG A 84 -23.41 -19.98 -20.12
N LYS A 85 -22.42 -20.83 -20.45
CA LYS A 85 -21.55 -20.90 -21.66
C LYS A 85 -20.29 -20.00 -21.77
N ALA A 86 -19.21 -20.64 -22.25
CA ALA A 86 -17.78 -20.25 -22.33
C ALA A 86 -17.47 -19.10 -23.31
N VAL A 87 -16.30 -18.43 -23.37
CA VAL A 87 -14.85 -18.81 -23.28
C VAL A 87 -13.98 -17.59 -22.84
N LYS A 88 -12.78 -17.86 -22.30
CA LYS A 88 -11.56 -17.03 -22.10
C LYS A 88 -11.63 -15.54 -22.53
N ASP A 89 -11.64 -14.66 -21.53
CA ASP A 89 -10.77 -13.47 -21.39
C ASP A 89 -11.21 -12.74 -20.13
N VAL A 90 -10.38 -12.83 -19.09
CA VAL A 90 -10.50 -12.15 -17.78
C VAL A 90 -11.80 -12.44 -17.01
N VAL A 91 -11.71 -12.67 -15.70
CA VAL A 91 -12.93 -12.80 -14.90
C VAL A 91 -13.65 -11.46 -14.91
N THR A 92 -14.78 -11.47 -15.61
CA THR A 92 -15.72 -10.37 -15.65
C THR A 92 -16.62 -10.44 -14.43
N GLY A 93 -16.87 -9.31 -13.76
CA GLY A 93 -18.00 -9.15 -12.87
C GLY A 93 -19.33 -9.44 -13.59
N ASN A 94 -20.44 -9.45 -12.85
CA ASN A 94 -21.78 -9.72 -13.41
C ASN A 94 -22.21 -8.74 -14.53
N ASP A 95 -21.52 -7.62 -14.66
CA ASP A 95 -21.70 -6.59 -15.69
C ASP A 95 -20.80 -6.80 -16.92
N GLY A 96 -19.96 -7.84 -16.94
CA GLY A 96 -19.05 -8.13 -18.06
C GLY A 96 -17.71 -7.39 -17.98
N LYS A 97 -17.35 -6.74 -16.85
CA LYS A 97 -16.10 -5.95 -16.73
C LYS A 97 -14.99 -6.67 -15.95
N PRO A 98 -13.73 -6.64 -16.42
CA PRO A 98 -12.60 -7.28 -15.73
C PRO A 98 -12.26 -6.59 -14.40
N PHE A 99 -11.56 -7.29 -13.49
CA PHE A 99 -11.07 -6.72 -12.22
C PHE A 99 -10.24 -5.45 -12.43
N ALA A 100 -9.26 -5.48 -13.33
CA ALA A 100 -8.55 -4.30 -13.79
C ALA A 100 -8.50 -4.32 -15.32
N THR A 101 -8.65 -3.17 -15.96
CA THR A 101 -8.45 -3.05 -17.41
C THR A 101 -7.06 -2.51 -17.72
N ARG A 102 -6.52 -2.91 -18.87
CA ARG A 102 -5.23 -2.40 -19.38
C ARG A 102 -5.45 -1.06 -20.08
N TRP A 103 -4.44 -0.20 -20.06
CA TRP A 103 -4.47 1.05 -20.83
C TRP A 103 -4.61 0.78 -22.33
N PRO A 104 -5.60 1.37 -23.03
CA PRO A 104 -5.84 1.07 -24.43
C PRO A 104 -4.66 1.44 -25.33
N LYS A 105 -4.25 0.51 -26.19
CA LYS A 105 -3.14 0.68 -27.14
C LYS A 105 -1.82 1.03 -26.44
N GLU A 106 -1.62 0.55 -25.21
CA GLU A 106 -0.38 0.74 -24.46
C GLU A 106 -0.04 2.22 -24.17
N ARG A 107 -1.02 3.12 -24.37
CA ARG A 107 -0.84 4.57 -24.19
C ARG A 107 -1.41 5.00 -22.87
N VAL A 108 -0.53 5.53 -22.03
CA VAL A 108 -0.87 6.11 -20.74
C VAL A 108 -0.79 7.62 -20.87
N PHE A 109 -1.94 8.28 -20.81
CA PHE A 109 -1.95 9.74 -20.77
C PHE A 109 -1.72 10.19 -19.34
N TYR A 110 -0.92 11.24 -19.15
CA TYR A 110 -0.71 11.81 -17.83
C TYR A 110 -0.70 13.33 -17.83
N ASP A 111 -0.89 13.91 -16.65
CA ASP A 111 -0.73 15.33 -16.38
C ASP A 111 -0.39 15.58 -14.90
N PHE A 112 -0.01 16.80 -14.58
CA PHE A 112 0.17 17.27 -13.21
C PHE A 112 -1.02 18.16 -12.85
N HIS A 113 -1.57 18.01 -11.65
CA HIS A 113 -2.72 18.80 -11.23
C HIS A 113 -2.39 20.31 -11.19
N ASP A 114 -3.21 21.15 -11.80
CA ASP A 114 -2.89 22.58 -12.03
C ASP A 114 -2.57 23.40 -10.77
N ASN A 115 -3.07 22.99 -9.60
CA ASN A 115 -2.87 23.67 -8.30
C ASN A 115 -1.93 22.91 -7.36
N SER A 116 -1.05 22.07 -7.89
CA SER A 116 -0.13 21.27 -7.07
C SER A 116 1.23 21.98 -6.89
N ASN A 117 1.78 21.89 -5.68
CA ASN A 117 3.08 22.46 -5.32
C ASN A 117 4.26 21.59 -5.81
N PHE A 118 4.19 21.02 -7.02
CA PHE A 118 5.31 20.24 -7.55
C PHE A 118 6.50 21.17 -7.82
N THR A 119 7.64 20.84 -7.22
CA THR A 119 8.92 21.44 -7.58
C THR A 119 9.45 20.82 -8.87
N GLU A 120 10.45 21.46 -9.47
CA GLU A 120 11.17 20.90 -10.63
C GLU A 120 11.79 19.53 -10.28
N ASP A 121 12.37 19.39 -9.08
CA ASP A 121 12.95 18.13 -8.61
C ASP A 121 11.90 17.01 -8.49
N MET A 122 10.71 17.32 -7.96
CA MET A 122 9.61 16.35 -7.87
C MET A 122 9.13 15.90 -9.25
N THR A 123 8.99 16.85 -10.17
CA THR A 123 8.60 16.57 -11.56
C THR A 123 9.62 15.67 -12.23
N LYS A 124 10.91 15.96 -12.04
CA LYS A 124 12.01 15.17 -12.57
C LYS A 124 12.00 13.72 -12.08
N VAL A 125 11.75 13.48 -10.78
CA VAL A 125 11.65 12.12 -10.23
C VAL A 125 10.51 11.34 -10.90
N ILE A 126 9.38 12.00 -11.16
CA ILE A 126 8.24 11.38 -11.85
C ILE A 126 8.60 11.06 -13.31
N GLU A 127 9.27 11.96 -14.00
CA GLU A 127 9.74 11.75 -15.37
C GLU A 127 10.78 10.61 -15.46
N GLU A 128 11.71 10.50 -14.52
CA GLU A 128 12.69 9.40 -14.45
C GLU A 128 12.03 8.03 -14.18
N ALA A 129 10.94 8.01 -13.40
CA ALA A 129 10.13 6.80 -13.18
C ALA A 129 9.35 6.39 -14.45
N ILE A 130 8.78 7.37 -15.15
CA ILE A 130 8.12 7.17 -16.44
C ILE A 130 9.13 6.64 -17.48
N GLU A 131 10.32 7.24 -17.57
CA GLU A 131 11.38 6.81 -18.49
C GLU A 131 11.76 5.35 -18.25
N GLU A 132 11.75 4.86 -17.01
CA GLU A 132 12.04 3.47 -16.72
C GLU A 132 11.00 2.50 -17.29
N TRP A 133 9.72 2.82 -17.12
CA TRP A 133 8.62 2.07 -17.74
C TRP A 133 8.72 2.10 -19.26
N GLU A 134 8.95 3.28 -19.84
CA GLU A 134 9.13 3.42 -21.28
C GLU A 134 10.39 2.73 -21.77
N THR A 135 11.45 2.58 -20.97
CA THR A 135 12.69 1.90 -21.38
C THR A 135 12.47 0.40 -21.51
N TYR A 136 11.92 -0.23 -20.48
CA TYR A 136 11.85 -1.70 -20.39
C TYR A 136 10.56 -2.29 -20.97
N THR A 137 9.58 -1.46 -21.34
CA THR A 137 8.28 -1.92 -21.87
C THR A 137 7.89 -1.16 -23.13
N CYS A 138 6.79 -1.58 -23.77
CA CYS A 138 6.15 -0.86 -24.87
C CYS A 138 5.11 0.18 -24.43
N LEU A 139 4.97 0.42 -23.12
CA LEU A 139 4.12 1.50 -22.64
C LEU A 139 4.65 2.84 -23.15
N ASN A 140 3.72 3.71 -23.51
CA ASN A 140 4.02 5.05 -23.97
C ASN A 140 3.27 6.07 -23.13
N PHE A 141 4.02 6.88 -22.40
CA PHE A 141 3.49 7.92 -21.54
C PHE A 141 3.48 9.24 -22.30
N THR A 142 2.30 9.80 -22.50
CA THR A 142 2.14 11.07 -23.21
C THR A 142 1.50 12.09 -22.28
N ARG A 143 2.20 13.20 -22.04
CA ARG A 143 1.64 14.31 -21.27
C ARG A 143 0.54 15.00 -22.08
N VAL A 144 -0.64 15.18 -21.50
CA VAL A 144 -1.78 15.85 -22.16
C VAL A 144 -2.49 16.84 -21.25
N ASN A 145 -2.62 18.08 -21.74
CA ASN A 145 -3.47 19.09 -21.13
C ASN A 145 -4.88 19.03 -21.76
N SER A 146 -5.57 17.91 -21.56
CA SER A 146 -6.95 17.70 -22.00
C SER A 146 -7.79 17.24 -20.82
N ASN A 147 -8.99 17.81 -20.68
CA ASN A 147 -9.96 17.44 -19.65
C ASN A 147 -10.92 16.33 -20.11
N THR A 148 -10.90 15.96 -21.39
CA THR A 148 -11.78 14.94 -21.97
C THR A 148 -11.08 13.61 -22.19
N THR A 149 -9.76 13.57 -22.01
CA THR A 149 -8.94 12.37 -22.19
C THR A 149 -8.77 11.67 -20.85
N ALA A 150 -9.14 10.39 -20.77
CA ALA A 150 -8.84 9.55 -19.62
C ALA A 150 -7.32 9.50 -19.41
N LYS A 151 -6.86 9.89 -18.22
CA LYS A 151 -5.45 10.15 -17.92
C LYS A 151 -5.15 9.93 -16.44
N ILE A 152 -3.89 9.69 -16.13
CA ILE A 152 -3.35 9.79 -14.78
C ILE A 152 -3.10 11.27 -14.47
N VAL A 153 -3.53 11.72 -13.30
CA VAL A 153 -3.17 13.03 -12.77
C VAL A 153 -2.35 12.82 -11.51
N PHE A 154 -1.08 13.21 -11.55
CA PHE A 154 -0.25 13.25 -10.36
C PHE A 154 -0.72 14.43 -9.49
N ILE A 155 -0.96 14.17 -8.21
CA ILE A 155 -1.33 15.17 -7.22
C ILE A 155 -0.27 15.24 -6.12
N TYR A 156 0.01 16.46 -5.67
CA TYR A 156 0.71 16.67 -4.41
C TYR A 156 -0.34 16.55 -3.31
N GLY A 157 -0.49 15.36 -2.73
CA GLY A 157 -1.42 15.12 -1.64
C GLY A 157 -0.67 14.70 -0.39
N GLU A 158 -1.17 13.67 0.28
CA GLU A 158 -0.69 13.31 1.61
C GLU A 158 -0.17 11.87 1.65
N GLY A 159 -0.60 10.97 0.76
CA GLY A 159 -0.16 9.56 0.74
C GLY A 159 0.70 9.18 -0.46
N CYS A 160 1.16 7.93 -0.48
CA CYS A 160 1.64 7.28 -1.69
C CYS A 160 0.58 6.23 -2.06
N ASN A 161 -0.26 6.52 -3.06
CA ASN A 161 -1.32 5.61 -3.48
C ASN A 161 -1.78 5.86 -4.92
N SER A 162 -2.43 4.86 -5.49
CA SER A 162 -2.82 4.86 -6.89
C SER A 162 -4.04 3.99 -7.16
N ASN A 163 -4.81 4.38 -8.17
CA ASN A 163 -5.88 3.53 -8.68
C ASN A 163 -5.33 2.28 -9.36
N VAL A 164 -6.05 1.15 -9.28
CA VAL A 164 -5.58 -0.10 -9.91
C VAL A 164 -6.16 -0.28 -11.32
N GLY A 165 -5.29 -0.13 -12.32
CA GLY A 165 -5.60 -0.27 -13.74
C GLY A 165 -6.25 0.95 -14.38
N TYR A 166 -6.66 0.80 -15.64
CA TYR A 166 -7.35 1.85 -16.40
C TYR A 166 -8.83 1.94 -15.99
N LEU A 167 -9.27 3.13 -15.55
CA LEU A 167 -10.65 3.35 -15.13
C LEU A 167 -11.56 3.88 -16.25
N GLY A 168 -10.99 4.31 -17.38
CA GLY A 168 -11.77 4.96 -18.45
C GLY A 168 -12.04 6.44 -18.22
N THR A 169 -11.55 7.00 -17.11
CA THR A 169 -11.75 8.39 -16.68
C THR A 169 -10.41 9.01 -16.24
N THR A 170 -10.44 10.24 -15.73
CA THR A 170 -9.30 10.77 -14.98
C THR A 170 -9.13 9.97 -13.69
N GLN A 171 -7.94 9.44 -13.48
CA GLN A 171 -7.54 8.72 -12.27
C GLN A 171 -6.30 9.36 -11.66
N TYR A 172 -6.02 9.10 -10.40
CA TYR A 172 -5.01 9.87 -9.66
C TYR A 172 -3.90 8.97 -9.12
N ILE A 173 -2.70 9.55 -9.06
CA ILE A 173 -1.60 9.06 -8.23
C ILE A 173 -1.32 10.14 -7.20
N ASP A 174 -1.54 9.81 -5.93
CA ASP A 174 -1.19 10.67 -4.80
C ASP A 174 0.28 10.45 -4.42
N LEU A 175 1.03 11.56 -4.36
CA LEU A 175 2.41 11.60 -3.90
C LEU A 175 2.52 12.67 -2.82
N GLY A 176 2.51 12.25 -1.56
CA GLY A 176 2.75 13.07 -0.40
C GLY A 176 4.24 13.30 -0.11
N PRO A 177 4.54 14.08 0.95
CA PRO A 177 5.90 14.24 1.44
C PRO A 177 6.54 12.88 1.75
N GLY A 178 7.68 12.57 1.13
CA GLY A 178 8.37 11.27 1.28
C GLY A 178 8.07 10.24 0.18
N CYS A 179 7.09 10.49 -0.70
CA CYS A 179 6.80 9.62 -1.85
C CYS A 179 7.67 9.95 -3.08
N TYR A 180 8.44 11.03 -3.06
CA TYR A 180 9.27 11.51 -4.18
C TYR A 180 10.62 10.78 -4.30
N GLU A 181 10.55 9.45 -4.25
CA GLU A 181 11.63 8.58 -4.66
C GLU A 181 11.23 7.85 -5.94
N LYS A 182 12.17 7.70 -6.87
CA LYS A 182 11.91 7.03 -8.15
C LYS A 182 11.26 5.64 -7.98
N SER A 183 11.73 4.85 -7.01
CA SER A 183 11.18 3.52 -6.69
C SER A 183 9.70 3.57 -6.30
N THR A 184 9.31 4.51 -5.44
CA THR A 184 7.92 4.71 -5.03
C THR A 184 7.05 5.14 -6.21
N VAL A 185 7.52 6.07 -7.05
CA VAL A 185 6.73 6.50 -8.23
C VAL A 185 6.57 5.35 -9.24
N ILE A 186 7.60 4.52 -9.45
CA ILE A 186 7.50 3.31 -10.29
C ILE A 186 6.43 2.36 -9.74
N HIS A 187 6.39 2.16 -8.42
CA HIS A 187 5.40 1.33 -7.74
C HIS A 187 3.97 1.84 -7.97
N GLU A 188 3.73 3.14 -7.75
CA GLU A 188 2.39 3.73 -7.96
C GLU A 188 1.93 3.69 -9.42
N ILE A 189 2.86 3.86 -10.37
CA ILE A 189 2.58 3.64 -11.78
C ILE A 189 2.24 2.17 -12.04
N GLY A 190 2.90 1.23 -11.37
CA GLY A 190 2.58 -0.21 -11.38
C GLY A 190 1.11 -0.48 -11.07
N HIS A 191 0.58 0.11 -9.99
CA HIS A 191 -0.85 0.07 -9.71
C HIS A 191 -1.68 0.66 -10.83
N ALA A 192 -1.35 1.87 -11.31
CA ALA A 192 -2.09 2.56 -12.35
C ALA A 192 -2.19 1.77 -13.66
N ILE A 193 -1.19 0.92 -13.97
CA ILE A 193 -1.22 0.07 -15.16
C ILE A 193 -1.88 -1.30 -14.94
N GLY A 194 -2.31 -1.61 -13.72
CA GLY A 194 -3.12 -2.77 -13.37
C GLY A 194 -2.46 -3.81 -12.46
N TRP A 195 -1.36 -3.47 -11.78
CA TRP A 195 -0.71 -4.41 -10.87
C TRP A 195 -1.25 -4.33 -9.44
N ILE A 196 -1.29 -5.50 -8.79
CA ILE A 196 -1.47 -5.65 -7.35
C ILE A 196 -0.12 -5.93 -6.71
N HIS A 197 -0.07 -5.98 -5.39
CA HIS A 197 1.14 -6.40 -4.70
C HIS A 197 1.52 -7.86 -4.93
N GLU A 198 2.83 -8.10 -5.00
CA GLU A 198 3.41 -9.43 -5.18
C GLU A 198 3.05 -10.35 -3.99
N HIS A 199 3.09 -9.86 -2.76
CA HIS A 199 2.72 -10.63 -1.56
C HIS A 199 1.21 -10.91 -1.45
N ALA A 200 0.40 -10.32 -2.33
CA ALA A 200 -1.04 -10.53 -2.40
C ALA A 200 -1.44 -11.56 -3.47
N ARG A 201 -0.47 -12.15 -4.20
CA ARG A 201 -0.71 -13.20 -5.18
C ARG A 201 -1.37 -14.45 -4.56
N PRO A 202 -2.22 -15.18 -5.31
CA PRO A 202 -2.93 -16.36 -4.81
C PRO A 202 -2.03 -17.44 -4.20
N GLU A 203 -0.88 -17.69 -4.82
CA GLU A 203 0.13 -18.70 -4.53
C GLU A 203 1.25 -18.21 -3.61
N ARG A 204 1.17 -16.98 -3.09
CA ARG A 204 2.23 -16.37 -2.26
C ARG A 204 2.66 -17.21 -1.06
N ASP A 205 1.79 -18.07 -0.53
CA ASP A 205 2.09 -18.93 0.63
C ASP A 205 3.15 -20.02 0.32
N ASP A 206 3.47 -20.26 -0.96
CA ASP A 206 4.59 -21.12 -1.37
C ASP A 206 5.96 -20.40 -1.26
N TYR A 207 5.94 -19.07 -1.15
CA TYR A 207 7.13 -18.21 -1.20
C TYR A 207 7.37 -17.43 0.09
N ILE A 208 6.31 -17.07 0.81
CA ILE A 208 6.35 -16.31 2.05
C ILE A 208 5.40 -16.88 3.09
N TYR A 209 5.72 -16.66 4.37
CA TYR A 209 4.88 -16.92 5.52
C TYR A 209 4.48 -15.59 6.15
N VAL A 210 3.17 -15.34 6.27
CA VAL A 210 2.63 -14.19 7.00
C VAL A 210 2.37 -14.60 8.45
N ASN A 211 3.02 -13.92 9.38
CA ASN A 211 2.92 -14.17 10.82
C ASN A 211 1.66 -13.51 11.42
N TYR A 212 0.47 -13.93 10.99
CA TYR A 212 -0.81 -13.42 11.51
C TYR A 212 -0.90 -13.40 13.05
N PRO A 213 -0.40 -14.40 13.80
CA PRO A 213 -0.42 -14.36 15.26
C PRO A 213 0.42 -13.23 15.88
N GLY A 214 1.45 -12.73 15.17
CA GLY A 214 2.27 -11.59 15.60
C GLY A 214 1.74 -10.24 15.13
N ILE A 215 0.86 -10.22 14.13
CA ILE A 215 0.30 -9.00 13.54
C ILE A 215 -0.99 -8.60 14.28
N PRO A 216 -1.17 -7.33 14.68
CA PRO A 216 -2.44 -6.88 15.25
C PRO A 216 -3.60 -7.11 14.28
N GLU A 217 -4.76 -7.57 14.77
CA GLU A 217 -5.87 -8.02 13.93
C GLU A 217 -6.35 -6.95 12.93
N MET A 218 -6.26 -5.68 13.32
CA MET A 218 -6.64 -4.55 12.48
C MET A 218 -5.74 -4.35 11.24
N HIS A 219 -4.59 -5.01 11.17
CA HIS A 219 -3.67 -4.98 10.03
C HIS A 219 -3.75 -6.24 9.16
N HIS A 220 -4.55 -7.24 9.55
CA HIS A 220 -4.64 -8.51 8.80
C HIS A 220 -5.12 -8.32 7.35
N SER A 221 -5.97 -7.30 7.10
CA SER A 221 -6.46 -6.95 5.77
C SER A 221 -5.35 -6.55 4.80
N GLN A 222 -4.22 -6.01 5.30
CA GLN A 222 -3.08 -5.60 4.47
C GLN A 222 -2.35 -6.80 3.84
N PHE A 223 -2.57 -8.00 4.38
CA PHE A 223 -1.98 -9.25 3.88
C PHE A 223 -3.00 -10.14 3.18
N LYS A 224 -4.20 -9.63 2.87
CA LYS A 224 -5.25 -10.42 2.23
C LYS A 224 -4.82 -10.79 0.80
N LYS A 225 -4.89 -12.07 0.44
CA LYS A 225 -4.62 -12.53 -0.92
C LYS A 225 -5.77 -12.18 -1.86
N PHE A 226 -5.44 -11.89 -3.12
CA PHE A 226 -6.40 -11.91 -4.20
C PHE A 226 -6.74 -13.35 -4.56
N ARG A 227 -7.96 -13.54 -5.06
CA ARG A 227 -8.40 -14.85 -5.56
C ARG A 227 -7.74 -15.13 -6.91
N ALA A 228 -7.44 -16.40 -7.19
CA ALA A 228 -6.82 -16.82 -8.45
C ALA A 228 -7.59 -16.38 -9.70
N GLU A 229 -8.90 -16.21 -9.59
CA GLU A 229 -9.73 -15.73 -10.68
C GLU A 229 -9.48 -14.25 -11.04
N LEU A 230 -8.97 -13.45 -10.11
CA LEU A 230 -8.79 -11.99 -10.28
C LEU A 230 -7.38 -11.61 -10.72
N VAL A 231 -6.45 -12.57 -10.77
CA VAL A 231 -5.02 -12.33 -11.00
C VAL A 231 -4.56 -13.14 -12.21
N ASP A 232 -3.91 -12.48 -13.15
CA ASP A 232 -3.23 -13.10 -14.28
C ASP A 232 -1.74 -12.75 -14.20
N ASP A 233 -0.93 -13.70 -13.77
CA ASP A 233 0.53 -13.57 -13.66
C ASP A 233 1.24 -13.73 -15.02
N CYS A 234 0.50 -13.95 -16.11
CA CYS A 234 1.05 -14.18 -17.45
C CYS A 234 2.09 -15.32 -17.51
N GLY A 235 2.05 -16.27 -16.57
CA GLY A 235 3.03 -17.35 -16.42
C GLY A 235 4.37 -16.91 -15.80
N VAL A 236 4.45 -15.69 -15.24
CA VAL A 236 5.65 -15.19 -14.56
C VAL A 236 5.65 -15.65 -13.11
N GLN A 237 6.70 -16.38 -12.71
CA GLN A 237 6.87 -16.88 -11.34
C GLN A 237 7.00 -15.76 -10.32
N TYR A 238 6.69 -16.05 -9.06
CA TYR A 238 6.83 -15.13 -7.92
C TYR A 238 8.20 -14.44 -7.86
N ASP A 239 8.22 -13.15 -7.56
CA ASP A 239 9.42 -12.34 -7.52
C ASP A 239 9.66 -11.60 -6.19
N TYR A 240 10.58 -12.14 -5.39
CA TYR A 240 11.03 -11.47 -4.17
C TYR A 240 11.68 -10.09 -4.41
N ARG A 241 12.12 -9.79 -5.64
CA ARG A 241 12.75 -8.51 -6.01
C ARG A 241 11.77 -7.52 -6.62
N SER A 242 10.50 -7.89 -6.79
CA SER A 242 9.52 -7.06 -7.46
C SER A 242 9.41 -5.71 -6.77
N ILE A 243 9.29 -4.65 -7.57
CA ILE A 243 8.94 -3.32 -7.08
C ILE A 243 7.56 -3.33 -6.40
N MET A 244 6.71 -4.33 -6.65
CA MET A 244 5.39 -4.47 -6.03
C MET A 244 5.38 -5.33 -4.76
N HIS A 245 6.54 -5.78 -4.26
CA HIS A 245 6.61 -6.63 -3.08
C HIS A 245 6.84 -5.79 -1.81
N TYR A 246 6.04 -5.97 -0.76
CA TYR A 246 6.26 -5.34 0.55
C TYR A 246 7.44 -5.93 1.33
N GLY A 247 7.95 -5.18 2.29
CA GLY A 247 8.97 -5.65 3.23
C GLY A 247 8.48 -6.68 4.24
N GLY A 248 9.43 -7.21 5.01
CA GLY A 248 9.14 -8.22 6.05
C GLY A 248 8.66 -7.65 7.40
N ASP A 249 8.80 -6.34 7.60
CA ASP A 249 8.83 -5.72 8.93
C ASP A 249 7.70 -4.74 9.22
N GLN A 250 6.73 -4.58 8.31
CA GLN A 250 5.50 -3.84 8.58
C GLN A 250 4.30 -4.78 8.72
N PRO A 251 3.30 -4.43 9.55
CA PRO A 251 3.30 -3.29 10.48
C PRO A 251 4.24 -3.50 11.68
N VAL A 252 4.65 -4.74 11.95
CA VAL A 252 5.58 -5.09 13.04
C VAL A 252 6.76 -5.93 12.50
N PRO A 253 7.91 -5.94 13.18
CA PRO A 253 9.06 -6.73 12.74
C PRO A 253 8.69 -8.19 12.50
N MET A 254 9.20 -8.78 11.41
CA MET A 254 8.93 -10.16 11.02
C MET A 254 7.43 -10.50 10.84
N SER A 255 6.63 -9.53 10.37
CA SER A 255 5.24 -9.75 9.91
C SER A 255 5.20 -10.70 8.72
N MET A 256 6.21 -10.64 7.84
CA MET A 256 6.33 -11.51 6.67
C MET A 256 7.73 -12.11 6.60
N LYS A 257 7.80 -13.43 6.43
CA LYS A 257 9.05 -14.18 6.30
C LYS A 257 9.12 -14.86 4.95
N THR A 258 10.24 -14.76 4.27
CA THR A 258 10.51 -15.55 3.06
C THR A 258 10.77 -17.01 3.42
N VAL A 259 10.28 -17.94 2.59
CA VAL A 259 10.61 -19.37 2.70
C VAL A 259 12.12 -19.57 2.51
N HIS A 260 12.69 -18.85 1.55
CA HIS A 260 14.13 -18.82 1.32
C HIS A 260 14.76 -17.60 1.97
N TRP A 261 15.42 -17.84 3.13
CA TRP A 261 16.06 -16.82 3.96
C TRP A 261 16.95 -15.81 3.21
N LYS A 262 17.57 -16.20 2.09
CA LYS A 262 18.42 -15.33 1.25
C LYS A 262 17.67 -14.13 0.66
N TYR A 263 16.33 -14.18 0.62
CA TYR A 263 15.48 -13.11 0.11
C TYR A 263 14.85 -12.24 1.21
N GLN A 264 15.09 -12.53 2.49
CA GLN A 264 14.44 -11.81 3.58
C GLN A 264 14.76 -10.32 3.57
N ASP A 265 16.01 -9.95 3.28
CA ASP A 265 16.47 -8.56 3.19
C ASP A 265 16.32 -7.97 1.78
N ILE A 266 15.69 -8.72 0.86
CA ILE A 266 15.49 -8.33 -0.54
C ILE A 266 14.06 -7.83 -0.78
N ILE A 267 13.08 -8.50 -0.16
CA ILE A 267 11.67 -8.09 -0.28
C ILE A 267 11.46 -6.66 0.21
N GLY A 268 10.62 -5.88 -0.48
CA GLY A 268 10.38 -4.48 -0.12
C GLY A 268 11.43 -3.49 -0.62
N MET A 269 12.60 -3.96 -1.06
CA MET A 269 13.76 -3.10 -1.35
C MET A 269 13.96 -2.81 -2.85
N GLY A 270 12.95 -2.98 -3.69
CA GLY A 270 13.05 -2.67 -5.13
C GLY A 270 13.47 -1.21 -5.38
N GLU A 271 14.47 -1.00 -6.23
CA GLU A 271 14.92 0.35 -6.67
C GLU A 271 14.37 0.76 -8.04
N GLY A 272 13.77 -0.21 -8.74
CA GLY A 272 13.26 -0.09 -10.10
C GLY A 272 12.62 -1.41 -10.52
N LEU A 273 12.18 -1.50 -11.76
CA LEU A 273 11.59 -2.72 -12.34
C LEU A 273 12.60 -3.86 -12.29
N SER A 274 12.21 -4.95 -11.64
CA SER A 274 12.96 -6.20 -11.70
C SER A 274 12.93 -6.80 -13.11
N TYR A 275 13.72 -7.85 -13.35
CA TYR A 275 13.57 -8.65 -14.56
C TYR A 275 12.14 -9.17 -14.76
N LYS A 276 11.54 -9.70 -13.68
CA LYS A 276 10.23 -10.32 -13.73
C LYS A 276 9.11 -9.29 -13.83
N ASP A 277 9.29 -8.10 -13.24
CA ASP A 277 8.40 -6.96 -13.43
C ASP A 277 8.36 -6.57 -14.92
N ALA A 278 9.54 -6.36 -15.53
CA ALA A 278 9.63 -6.02 -16.95
C ALA A 278 9.05 -7.14 -17.84
N LYS A 279 9.33 -8.41 -17.55
CA LYS A 279 8.75 -9.57 -18.24
C LYS A 279 7.22 -9.56 -18.14
N LEU A 280 6.67 -9.41 -16.93
CA LEU A 280 5.23 -9.36 -16.68
C LEU A 280 4.58 -8.24 -17.49
N ALA A 281 5.15 -7.04 -17.46
CA ALA A 281 4.62 -5.89 -18.21
C ALA A 281 4.59 -6.15 -19.72
N ASN A 282 5.67 -6.73 -20.27
CA ASN A 282 5.77 -7.02 -21.70
C ASN A 282 4.79 -8.10 -22.17
N LEU A 283 4.60 -9.15 -21.36
CA LEU A 283 3.60 -10.19 -21.65
C LEU A 283 2.18 -9.65 -21.51
N MET A 284 1.92 -8.91 -20.43
CA MET A 284 0.64 -8.28 -20.15
C MET A 284 0.23 -7.30 -21.27
N TYR A 285 1.13 -6.46 -21.77
CA TYR A 285 0.83 -5.55 -22.89
C TYR A 285 1.14 -6.13 -24.27
N SER A 286 1.52 -7.41 -24.34
CA SER A 286 1.84 -8.12 -25.59
C SER A 286 2.83 -7.35 -26.48
N CYS A 287 3.87 -6.76 -25.85
CA CYS A 287 4.77 -5.79 -26.48
C CYS A 287 5.46 -6.31 -27.75
N ALA A 288 5.87 -7.58 -27.77
CA ALA A 288 6.47 -8.21 -28.95
C ALA A 288 5.53 -8.26 -30.17
N GLY A 289 4.20 -8.24 -29.95
CA GLY A 289 3.21 -8.18 -31.01
C GLY A 289 3.00 -6.77 -31.59
N LYS A 290 3.56 -5.73 -30.97
CA LYS A 290 3.34 -4.31 -31.33
C LYS A 290 4.44 -3.71 -32.20
N SER A 291 5.56 -4.40 -32.35
CA SER A 291 6.61 -4.02 -33.31
C SER A 291 6.07 -4.01 -34.74
N VAL A 292 6.63 -3.16 -35.60
CA VAL A 292 6.19 -3.04 -37.00
C VAL A 292 6.41 -4.37 -37.74
N GLY A 293 5.32 -5.04 -38.12
CA GLY A 293 5.35 -6.39 -38.71
C GLY A 293 5.33 -7.55 -37.70
N GLY A 294 5.26 -7.24 -36.40
CA GLY A 294 5.45 -8.17 -35.29
C GLY A 294 6.89 -8.68 -35.21
N CYS A 295 7.30 -9.24 -34.06
CA CYS A 295 8.66 -9.76 -33.91
C CYS A 295 8.96 -11.04 -34.72
N GLY A 296 8.07 -11.46 -35.62
CA GLY A 296 8.20 -12.70 -36.39
C GLY A 296 8.33 -13.94 -35.50
N LEU A 297 8.81 -15.04 -36.09
CA LEU A 297 9.15 -16.29 -35.39
C LEU A 297 10.54 -16.22 -34.72
N ASN A 298 11.04 -15.05 -34.32
CA ASN A 298 12.28 -14.98 -33.56
C ASN A 298 12.08 -15.74 -32.25
N ASP A 299 12.79 -16.86 -32.11
CA ASP A 299 12.48 -17.82 -31.08
C ASP A 299 13.36 -17.60 -29.84
N CYS A 300 12.73 -17.08 -28.78
CA CYS A 300 13.32 -17.04 -27.45
C CYS A 300 13.37 -18.42 -26.78
N ARG A 301 12.73 -19.46 -27.35
CA ARG A 301 12.65 -20.80 -26.73
C ARG A 301 13.99 -21.46 -26.39
N GLN A 302 15.10 -21.01 -26.99
CA GLN A 302 16.42 -21.53 -26.65
C GLN A 302 16.94 -21.07 -25.27
N TYR A 303 16.34 -20.03 -24.69
CA TYR A 303 16.71 -19.48 -23.39
C TYR A 303 15.55 -19.64 -22.41
N ASP A 304 15.80 -20.40 -21.35
CA ASP A 304 14.83 -20.58 -20.27
C ASP A 304 14.49 -19.24 -19.61
N GLU A 305 13.23 -19.10 -19.20
CA GLU A 305 12.68 -17.90 -18.57
C GLU A 305 12.75 -16.61 -19.40
N SER A 306 13.24 -16.65 -20.65
CA SER A 306 13.35 -15.46 -21.50
C SER A 306 12.01 -14.91 -22.00
N TYR A 307 12.02 -13.67 -22.49
CA TYR A 307 10.88 -13.06 -23.19
C TYR A 307 11.34 -12.15 -24.33
N MET A 308 10.45 -11.87 -25.27
CA MET A 308 10.71 -10.95 -26.38
C MET A 308 10.27 -9.53 -25.99
N ASP A 309 11.16 -8.55 -26.11
CA ASP A 309 10.83 -7.14 -25.84
C ASP A 309 10.14 -6.44 -27.03
N LYS A 310 9.83 -5.15 -26.83
CA LYS A 310 9.25 -4.27 -27.86
C LYS A 310 10.13 -4.07 -29.11
N ASN A 311 11.44 -4.28 -29.00
CA ASN A 311 12.42 -4.12 -30.06
C ASN A 311 12.75 -5.44 -30.74
N CYS A 312 12.04 -6.52 -30.40
CA CYS A 312 12.28 -7.87 -30.89
C CYS A 312 13.64 -8.43 -30.50
N LEU A 313 14.13 -8.02 -29.32
CA LEU A 313 15.29 -8.59 -28.66
C LEU A 313 14.83 -9.63 -27.64
N CYS A 314 15.56 -10.74 -27.58
CA CYS A 314 15.34 -11.75 -26.57
C CYS A 314 16.02 -11.34 -25.26
N MET A 315 15.23 -11.20 -24.20
CA MET A 315 15.65 -10.70 -22.89
C MET A 315 15.73 -11.84 -21.89
N CYS A 316 16.89 -11.98 -21.26
CA CYS A 316 17.22 -12.99 -20.27
C CYS A 316 17.34 -12.38 -18.86
N PRO A 317 17.22 -13.19 -17.80
CA PRO A 317 17.22 -12.71 -16.41
C PRO A 317 18.47 -11.96 -15.96
N GLY A 318 19.64 -12.28 -16.53
CA GLY A 318 20.93 -11.79 -15.99
C GLY A 318 21.11 -12.21 -14.54
N ASP A 319 21.31 -11.25 -13.63
CA ASP A 319 21.37 -11.45 -12.18
C ASP A 319 19.97 -11.41 -11.49
N GLY A 320 18.90 -11.26 -12.28
CA GLY A 320 17.52 -11.16 -11.84
C GLY A 320 17.08 -9.74 -11.48
N THR A 321 17.98 -8.75 -11.46
CA THR A 321 17.63 -7.36 -11.13
C THR A 321 17.12 -6.59 -12.34
N ARG A 322 17.66 -6.84 -13.54
CA ARG A 322 17.25 -6.15 -14.77
C ARG A 322 17.33 -7.07 -15.99
N PRO A 323 16.48 -6.86 -17.01
CA PRO A 323 16.59 -7.57 -18.28
C PRO A 323 17.91 -7.30 -19.01
N VAL A 324 18.54 -8.36 -19.51
CA VAL A 324 19.73 -8.28 -20.38
C VAL A 324 19.48 -9.00 -21.70
N VAL A 325 20.11 -8.54 -22.78
CA VAL A 325 20.01 -9.24 -24.07
C VAL A 325 20.68 -10.62 -23.96
N CYS A 326 19.95 -11.67 -24.31
CA CYS A 326 20.47 -13.04 -24.26
C CYS A 326 21.74 -13.19 -25.13
N GLY A 327 22.72 -13.95 -24.63
CA GLY A 327 23.98 -14.21 -25.34
C GLY A 327 25.07 -13.13 -25.24
N GLN A 328 24.79 -11.96 -24.63
CA GLN A 328 25.77 -10.87 -24.45
C GLN A 328 26.47 -10.86 -23.06
N GLY A 329 26.42 -11.97 -22.31
CA GLY A 329 27.31 -12.21 -21.15
C GLY A 329 26.94 -11.51 -19.85
N VAL A 330 26.27 -12.25 -18.95
CA VAL A 330 26.40 -12.29 -17.48
C VAL A 330 26.07 -13.77 -17.11
N PRO A 331 26.65 -14.39 -16.06
CA PRO A 331 26.43 -15.81 -15.78
C PRO A 331 24.94 -16.14 -15.68
N THR A 332 24.59 -17.36 -16.11
CA THR A 332 23.26 -17.94 -15.87
C THR A 332 22.85 -17.71 -14.42
N ALA A 333 21.66 -17.16 -14.21
CA ALA A 333 21.08 -16.91 -12.90
C ALA A 333 21.24 -18.15 -11.98
N PRO A 334 21.37 -17.97 -10.65
CA PRO A 334 21.33 -19.09 -9.73
C PRO A 334 20.03 -19.88 -9.97
N GLU A 335 20.19 -21.20 -10.02
CA GLU A 335 19.15 -22.20 -10.13
C GLU A 335 17.87 -21.76 -9.39
N ALA A 336 16.72 -21.92 -10.06
CA ALA A 336 15.42 -21.74 -9.45
C ALA A 336 15.39 -22.43 -8.08
N PRO A 337 14.75 -21.82 -7.06
CA PRO A 337 14.73 -22.43 -5.74
C PRO A 337 14.16 -23.85 -5.89
N PRO A 338 14.80 -24.87 -5.28
CA PRO A 338 14.17 -26.19 -5.27
C PRO A 338 12.80 -26.03 -4.64
N THR A 339 11.77 -26.56 -5.31
CA THR A 339 10.45 -26.79 -4.73
C THR A 339 10.58 -27.85 -3.63
N THR A 340 11.21 -27.50 -2.51
CA THR A 340 11.14 -28.29 -1.30
C THR A 340 9.75 -28.10 -0.73
N THR A 341 8.87 -29.06 -1.04
CA THR A 341 7.51 -29.24 -0.55
C THR A 341 7.43 -29.56 0.96
N THR A 342 8.37 -29.04 1.76
CA THR A 342 8.25 -29.13 3.22
C THR A 342 7.80 -27.77 3.71
N PRO A 343 6.54 -27.62 4.14
CA PRO A 343 6.10 -26.41 4.82
C PRO A 343 7.10 -26.14 5.95
N PRO A 344 7.60 -24.91 6.14
CA PRO A 344 8.29 -24.58 7.37
C PRO A 344 7.34 -24.96 8.51
N THR A 345 7.78 -25.89 9.35
CA THR A 345 7.04 -26.32 10.54
C THR A 345 6.55 -25.05 11.23
N ALA A 346 5.23 -24.88 11.31
CA ALA A 346 4.64 -23.76 12.01
C ALA A 346 5.26 -23.77 13.42
N VAL A 347 6.16 -22.81 13.68
CA VAL A 347 6.61 -22.54 15.03
C VAL A 347 5.41 -21.90 15.70
N SER A 348 4.53 -22.76 16.20
CA SER A 348 3.48 -22.45 17.15
C SER A 348 4.16 -22.14 18.48
N THR A 349 4.76 -20.97 18.54
CA THR A 349 4.84 -20.23 19.79
C THR A 349 3.94 -19.04 19.56
N ALA A 350 2.76 -19.04 20.19
CA ALA A 350 1.93 -17.86 20.28
C ALA A 350 2.87 -16.69 20.62
N ALA A 351 2.89 -15.66 19.76
CA ALA A 351 3.71 -14.49 20.02
C ALA A 351 3.35 -13.98 21.43
N PRO A 352 4.34 -13.61 22.26
CA PRO A 352 4.05 -13.03 23.57
C PRO A 352 3.08 -11.86 23.37
N GLU A 353 2.07 -11.71 24.24
CA GLU A 353 1.05 -10.66 24.15
C GLU A 353 1.66 -9.26 23.96
N SER A 354 2.87 -9.05 24.49
CA SER A 354 3.66 -7.83 24.34
C SER A 354 4.08 -7.48 22.90
N MET A 355 4.01 -8.40 21.92
CA MET A 355 4.32 -8.12 20.50
C MET A 355 3.13 -7.57 19.71
N LYS A 356 1.89 -7.89 20.12
CA LYS A 356 0.66 -7.43 19.45
C LYS A 356 0.31 -5.97 19.79
N CYS A 357 0.90 -5.46 20.87
CA CYS A 357 0.61 -4.16 21.45
C CYS A 357 1.85 -3.27 21.42
N ARG A 358 1.97 -2.45 20.38
CA ARG A 358 3.05 -1.45 20.28
C ARG A 358 2.61 -0.26 19.45
N ASP A 359 3.32 0.83 19.62
CA ASP A 359 3.27 1.94 18.68
C ASP A 359 4.13 1.58 17.46
N LEU A 360 3.65 1.96 16.28
CA LEU A 360 4.26 1.78 14.98
C LEU A 360 4.90 3.07 14.47
N ARG A 361 4.56 4.21 15.09
CA ARG A 361 5.16 5.51 14.82
C ARG A 361 5.87 6.04 16.05
N ASP A 362 6.93 6.81 15.81
CA ASP A 362 7.75 7.40 16.88
C ASP A 362 7.10 8.67 17.48
N ASP A 363 6.14 9.27 16.78
CA ASP A 363 5.45 10.51 17.19
C ASP A 363 4.18 10.29 18.02
N CYS A 364 3.84 9.04 18.36
CA CYS A 364 2.61 8.69 19.08
C CYS A 364 2.45 9.43 20.41
N ALA A 365 3.53 9.64 21.17
CA ALA A 365 3.48 10.40 22.42
C ALA A 365 3.09 11.87 22.23
N SER A 366 3.48 12.48 21.11
CA SER A 366 3.08 13.85 20.74
C SER A 366 1.60 13.90 20.37
N ARG A 367 1.13 12.91 19.61
CA ARG A 367 -0.27 12.79 19.16
C ARG A 367 -1.23 12.53 20.31
N VAL A 368 -0.85 11.73 21.31
CA VAL A 368 -1.63 11.57 22.56
C VAL A 368 -1.85 12.91 23.25
N LYS A 369 -0.81 13.75 23.38
CA LYS A 369 -0.90 15.08 24.00
C LYS A 369 -1.81 16.04 23.23
N LYS A 370 -1.93 15.86 21.91
CA LYS A 370 -2.86 16.60 21.04
C LYS A 370 -4.31 16.09 21.14
N GLY A 371 -4.59 15.07 21.97
CA GLY A 371 -5.92 14.49 22.14
C GLY A 371 -6.35 13.57 20.99
N GLU A 372 -5.42 13.15 20.13
CA GLU A 372 -5.75 12.40 18.92
C GLU A 372 -6.34 11.01 19.21
N CYS A 373 -6.12 10.43 20.40
CA CYS A 373 -6.75 9.16 20.76
C CYS A 373 -8.30 9.20 20.71
N SER A 374 -8.88 10.37 20.98
CA SER A 374 -10.34 10.57 20.97
C SER A 374 -10.82 11.27 19.70
N MET A 375 -10.02 12.18 19.14
CA MET A 375 -10.38 12.90 17.92
C MET A 375 -10.14 12.07 16.65
N LYS A 376 -9.15 11.18 16.68
CA LYS A 376 -8.65 10.38 15.55
C LYS A 376 -8.44 8.91 15.97
N PRO A 377 -9.45 8.26 16.56
CA PRO A 377 -9.30 6.94 17.17
C PRO A 377 -8.88 5.86 16.17
N GLY A 378 -9.23 6.00 14.89
CA GLY A 378 -8.81 5.11 13.81
C GLY A 378 -7.31 5.01 13.63
N ASN A 379 -6.69 6.13 13.27
CA ASN A 379 -5.26 6.25 13.10
C ASN A 379 -4.50 5.91 14.38
N MET A 380 -4.99 6.38 15.53
CA MET A 380 -4.35 6.09 16.80
C MET A 380 -4.48 4.61 17.18
N ALA A 381 -5.59 3.95 16.85
CA ALA A 381 -5.69 2.51 16.97
C ALA A 381 -4.78 1.81 15.96
N LEU A 382 -4.59 2.33 14.74
CA LEU A 382 -3.79 1.66 13.70
C LEU A 382 -2.28 1.75 13.98
N PHE A 383 -1.81 2.90 14.46
CA PHE A 383 -0.37 3.18 14.61
C PHE A 383 0.09 3.45 16.03
N CYS A 384 -0.80 3.85 16.93
CA CYS A 384 -0.45 4.29 18.28
C CYS A 384 -1.19 3.48 19.35
N MET A 385 -1.34 2.16 19.11
CA MET A 385 -2.13 1.28 19.95
C MET A 385 -1.72 1.34 21.41
N LYS A 386 -0.41 1.37 21.68
CA LYS A 386 0.10 1.33 23.04
C LYS A 386 -0.07 2.68 23.71
N SER A 387 0.32 3.74 23.03
CA SER A 387 0.22 5.12 23.50
C SER A 387 -1.22 5.53 23.81
N CYS A 388 -2.20 5.07 23.04
CA CYS A 388 -3.63 5.30 23.27
C CYS A 388 -4.36 4.16 23.99
N ASN A 389 -3.63 3.15 24.47
CA ASN A 389 -4.17 2.03 25.25
C ASN A 389 -5.25 1.19 24.52
N PHE A 390 -5.15 1.04 23.21
CA PHE A 390 -6.04 0.22 22.36
C PHE A 390 -5.72 -1.28 22.38
N CYS A 391 -4.58 -1.67 22.95
CA CYS A 391 -4.02 -3.01 22.82
C CYS A 391 -4.97 -4.17 23.15
N ASP A 392 -5.75 -4.01 24.22
CA ASP A 392 -6.74 -5.00 24.68
C ASP A 392 -8.16 -4.43 24.60
N LYS A 393 -8.34 -3.36 23.83
CA LYS A 393 -9.56 -2.53 23.77
C LYS A 393 -10.04 -2.36 22.34
N GLN A 394 -10.16 -3.48 21.63
CA GLN A 394 -10.68 -3.51 20.25
C GLN A 394 -12.21 -3.38 20.18
N ASP A 395 -12.88 -3.49 21.33
CA ASP A 395 -14.35 -3.40 21.48
C ASP A 395 -14.84 -2.06 22.03
N VAL A 396 -13.99 -1.04 22.03
CA VAL A 396 -14.44 0.32 22.37
C VAL A 396 -15.49 0.74 21.35
N CYS A 397 -16.62 1.22 21.86
CA CYS A 397 -17.73 1.66 21.03
C CYS A 397 -17.40 3.01 20.37
N MET A 398 -16.75 2.97 19.22
CA MET A 398 -16.38 4.17 18.48
C MET A 398 -16.31 3.93 16.97
N ASP A 399 -16.28 5.04 16.26
CA ASP A 399 -15.98 5.06 14.83
C ASP A 399 -14.48 5.25 14.65
N TYR A 400 -13.84 4.26 14.05
CA TYR A 400 -12.41 4.19 13.73
C TYR A 400 -12.09 4.74 12.34
N GLU A 401 -13.08 5.25 11.59
CA GLU A 401 -12.86 5.93 10.31
C GLU A 401 -13.63 7.26 10.36
N GLU A 402 -13.07 8.31 9.78
CA GLU A 402 -13.74 9.61 9.71
C GLU A 402 -14.95 9.52 8.79
N ALA A 403 -14.89 8.66 7.77
CA ALA A 403 -15.97 8.43 6.82
C ALA A 403 -17.17 7.64 7.40
N CYS A 404 -17.15 7.20 8.66
CA CYS A 404 -18.22 6.39 9.26
C CYS A 404 -19.64 7.01 9.19
N PRO A 405 -19.84 8.32 9.41
CA PRO A 405 -21.17 8.93 9.21
C PRO A 405 -21.62 8.89 7.75
N LEU A 406 -20.70 9.05 6.79
CA LEU A 406 -21.01 8.96 5.36
C LEU A 406 -21.34 7.53 4.94
N LEU A 407 -20.62 6.55 5.48
CA LEU A 407 -20.90 5.11 5.34
C LEU A 407 -22.33 4.78 5.75
N GLN A 408 -22.74 5.25 6.93
CA GLN A 408 -24.08 5.06 7.45
C GLN A 408 -25.13 5.69 6.53
N LEU A 409 -24.95 6.97 6.14
CA LEU A 409 -25.87 7.68 5.25
C LEU A 409 -25.98 7.03 3.86
N SER A 410 -24.92 6.36 3.41
CA SER A 410 -24.87 5.67 2.12
C SER A 410 -25.46 4.25 2.17
N GLY A 411 -25.93 3.79 3.33
CA GLY A 411 -26.49 2.44 3.51
C GLY A 411 -25.44 1.32 3.54
N LEU A 412 -24.15 1.66 3.62
CA LEU A 412 -23.06 0.69 3.54
C LEU A 412 -22.89 -0.16 4.82
N CYS A 413 -23.55 0.22 5.91
CA CYS A 413 -23.67 -0.63 7.10
C CYS A 413 -24.48 -1.92 6.82
N ASP A 414 -25.45 -1.84 5.91
CA ASP A 414 -26.33 -2.97 5.57
C ASP A 414 -25.92 -3.66 4.26
N ASP A 415 -24.94 -3.12 3.53
CA ASP A 415 -24.48 -3.69 2.27
C ASP A 415 -23.69 -5.00 2.51
N PRO A 416 -24.04 -6.13 1.86
CA PRO A 416 -23.37 -7.42 2.11
C PRO A 416 -21.85 -7.43 1.87
N VAL A 417 -21.33 -6.54 1.02
CA VAL A 417 -19.90 -6.41 0.73
C VAL A 417 -19.20 -5.61 1.83
N PHE A 418 -19.83 -4.53 2.32
CA PHE A 418 -19.22 -3.57 3.22
C PHE A 418 -19.54 -3.80 4.69
N GLN A 419 -20.63 -4.51 5.01
CA GLN A 419 -21.15 -4.71 6.36
C GLN A 419 -20.07 -5.23 7.32
N SER A 420 -19.28 -6.23 6.91
CA SER A 420 -18.23 -6.78 7.79
C SER A 420 -17.18 -5.74 8.17
N HIS A 421 -16.83 -4.85 7.26
CA HIS A 421 -15.89 -3.75 7.54
C HIS A 421 -16.57 -2.66 8.33
N ALA A 422 -17.74 -2.20 7.88
CA ALA A 422 -18.53 -1.14 8.49
C ALA A 422 -18.87 -1.47 9.95
N HIS A 423 -19.26 -2.70 10.27
CA HIS A 423 -19.51 -3.11 11.64
C HIS A 423 -18.26 -3.20 12.51
N LYS A 424 -17.09 -3.45 11.92
CA LYS A 424 -15.82 -3.54 12.66
C LYS A 424 -15.20 -2.16 12.90
N ARG A 425 -15.29 -1.25 11.92
CA ARG A 425 -14.67 0.08 11.95
C ARG A 425 -15.62 1.21 12.32
N CYS A 426 -16.91 1.09 12.04
CA CYS A 426 -17.90 2.14 12.25
C CYS A 426 -18.98 1.69 13.23
N LYS A 427 -18.55 1.16 14.39
CA LYS A 427 -19.46 0.52 15.36
C LYS A 427 -20.55 1.48 15.85
N LYS A 428 -20.19 2.74 16.07
CA LYS A 428 -21.13 3.77 16.54
C LYS A 428 -22.07 4.20 15.42
N SER A 429 -21.53 4.58 14.25
CA SER A 429 -22.33 5.03 13.12
C SER A 429 -23.27 3.93 12.60
N CYS A 430 -22.82 2.68 12.53
CA CYS A 430 -23.67 1.55 12.12
C CYS A 430 -24.60 1.03 13.22
N GLY A 431 -24.64 1.67 14.40
CA GLY A 431 -25.52 1.24 15.49
C GLY A 431 -25.20 -0.13 16.09
N VAL A 432 -23.99 -0.64 15.85
CA VAL A 432 -23.48 -1.91 16.44
C VAL A 432 -23.35 -1.77 17.96
N CYS A 433 -23.11 -0.56 18.44
CA CYS A 433 -23.02 -0.25 19.85
C CYS A 433 -23.59 1.14 20.15
N THR A 434 -23.96 1.39 21.41
CA THR A 434 -24.48 2.69 21.85
C THR A 434 -23.32 3.61 22.24
N PRO A 435 -23.19 4.80 21.63
CA PRO A 435 -22.08 5.69 21.91
C PRO A 435 -22.09 6.19 23.35
N THR A 436 -20.92 6.12 23.97
CA THR A 436 -20.62 6.84 25.20
C THR A 436 -20.09 8.24 24.86
N ASP A 437 -20.19 9.21 25.78
CA ASP A 437 -19.62 10.54 25.54
C ASP A 437 -18.08 10.51 25.41
N ALA A 438 -17.47 11.60 24.92
CA ALA A 438 -16.02 11.67 24.71
C ALA A 438 -15.20 11.46 26.01
N CYS A 439 -15.76 11.85 27.15
CA CYS A 439 -15.12 11.65 28.46
C CYS A 439 -15.15 10.18 28.86
N GLN A 440 -16.25 9.48 28.60
CA GLN A 440 -16.38 8.05 28.84
C GLN A 440 -15.50 7.25 27.88
N MET A 441 -15.31 7.67 26.62
CA MET A 441 -14.32 7.04 25.73
C MET A 441 -12.90 7.20 26.26
N GLN A 442 -12.53 8.37 26.77
CA GLN A 442 -11.23 8.59 27.41
C GLN A 442 -11.06 7.79 28.70
N HIS A 443 -12.14 7.61 29.46
CA HIS A 443 -12.19 6.73 30.62
C HIS A 443 -12.03 5.26 30.21
N ASP A 444 -12.74 4.80 29.19
CA ASP A 444 -12.70 3.44 28.67
C ASP A 444 -11.32 3.11 28.10
N LEU A 445 -10.66 4.08 27.45
CA LEU A 445 -9.25 4.00 27.05
C LEU A 445 -8.28 4.19 28.23
N GLY A 446 -8.73 4.56 29.42
CA GLY A 446 -7.88 4.77 30.59
C GLY A 446 -6.88 5.92 30.42
N LEU A 447 -7.23 6.91 29.60
CA LEU A 447 -6.42 8.10 29.30
C LEU A 447 -6.66 9.25 30.28
N MET A 448 -7.72 9.14 31.10
CA MET A 448 -7.95 10.06 32.21
C MET A 448 -6.94 9.78 33.33
N ALA A 449 -6.17 10.79 33.72
CA ALA A 449 -5.31 10.69 34.90
C ALA A 449 -6.18 10.30 36.11
N ALA A 450 -5.76 9.27 36.84
CA ALA A 450 -6.27 9.04 38.18
C ALA A 450 -5.96 10.31 38.98
N SER A 451 -6.98 11.13 39.23
CA SER A 451 -6.91 12.17 40.25
C SER A 451 -6.67 11.45 41.57
N THR A 452 -5.40 11.33 41.97
CA THR A 452 -5.03 10.87 43.30
C THR A 452 -5.53 11.91 44.26
N ASN A 453 -6.66 11.57 44.85
CA ASN A 453 -7.37 12.34 45.85
C ASN A 453 -6.53 12.38 47.13
N THR A 454 -5.91 13.52 47.46
CA THR A 454 -5.63 13.88 48.85
C THR A 454 -5.84 15.38 49.03
N GLY A 455 -6.96 15.76 49.66
CA GLY A 455 -7.01 17.03 50.39
C GLY A 455 -8.28 17.86 50.20
N HIS A 456 -9.24 17.60 51.08
CA HIS A 456 -10.24 18.56 51.60
C HIS A 456 -11.39 18.99 50.67
N GLN A 457 -12.55 18.38 50.93
CA GLN A 457 -13.84 19.06 50.82
C GLN A 457 -13.79 20.42 51.54
N LYS A 458 -13.84 21.52 50.79
CA LYS A 458 -14.62 22.70 51.18
C LYS A 458 -15.25 23.35 49.94
N SER A 459 -16.58 23.36 49.96
CA SER A 459 -17.52 24.15 49.17
C SER A 459 -16.98 25.48 48.66
N ALA A 460 -17.13 25.73 47.35
CA ALA A 460 -17.38 27.06 46.82
C ALA A 460 -18.23 26.98 45.55
N THR A 461 -19.48 27.40 45.68
CA THR A 461 -20.38 27.80 44.60
C THR A 461 -19.70 28.82 43.68
N GLY A 462 -19.69 28.55 42.37
CA GLY A 462 -19.20 29.48 41.36
C GLY A 462 -19.79 29.13 39.99
N ALA A 463 -21.02 29.54 39.75
CA ALA A 463 -21.62 29.53 38.42
C ALA A 463 -20.88 30.53 37.53
N VAL A 464 -20.35 30.07 36.39
CA VAL A 464 -19.92 30.95 35.30
C VAL A 464 -20.71 30.56 34.07
N ALA A 465 -21.58 31.48 33.67
CA ALA A 465 -22.51 31.37 32.56
C ALA A 465 -21.79 31.40 31.20
N PHE A 466 -22.17 30.50 30.31
CA PHE A 466 -21.85 30.57 28.88
C PHE A 466 -22.80 31.59 28.22
N THR A 467 -22.25 32.71 27.75
CA THR A 467 -22.96 33.62 26.83
C THR A 467 -22.94 33.05 25.42
N PHE A 468 -24.10 32.63 24.93
CA PHE A 468 -24.42 32.43 23.52
C PHE A 468 -24.58 33.79 22.83
N VAL A 469 -23.85 34.04 21.74
CA VAL A 469 -24.12 35.14 20.81
C VAL A 469 -25.03 34.59 19.71
N ALA A 470 -26.31 34.97 19.75
CA ALA A 470 -27.27 34.74 18.67
C ALA A 470 -27.31 35.98 17.78
N LEU A 471 -26.89 35.84 16.52
CA LEU A 471 -27.04 36.86 15.49
C LEU A 471 -28.49 36.83 14.98
N THR A 472 -29.27 37.89 15.24
CA THR A 472 -30.62 38.04 14.66
C THR A 472 -30.62 39.25 13.74
N LEU A 473 -31.01 39.02 12.49
CA LEU A 473 -31.28 40.03 11.47
C LEU A 473 -32.30 41.06 11.95
N ILE A 474 -32.03 42.35 11.71
CA ILE A 474 -33.05 43.40 11.74
C ILE A 474 -33.12 44.04 10.36
N LEU A 475 -34.23 43.77 9.67
CA LEU A 475 -34.79 44.56 8.59
C LEU A 475 -35.43 45.82 9.19
N PHE A 476 -35.14 46.99 8.64
CA PHE A 476 -36.09 48.11 8.67
C PHE A 476 -36.16 48.77 7.30
N SER A 477 -37.38 48.75 6.75
CA SER A 477 -37.83 49.57 5.64
C SER A 477 -38.41 50.85 6.21
N ASN A 478 -37.87 52.00 5.79
CA ASN A 478 -38.61 53.21 5.40
C ASN A 478 -37.64 54.18 4.72
#